data_AF-Q6M0T7-F1
#
_entry.id   AF-Q6M0T7-F1
#
_cell.length_a   1.000
_cell.length_b   1.000
_cell.length_c   1.000
_cell.angle_alpha   90.00
_cell.angle_beta   90.00
_cell.angle_gamma   90.00
#
_symmetry.space_group_name_H-M   'P 1'
#
loop_
_entity.id
_entity.type
_entity.pdbx_description
1 polymer ?
#
loop_
_entity_poly.entity_id
_entity_poly.type
_entity_poly.pdbx_seq_one_letter_code
_entity_poly.pdbx_strand_id
1 'polypeptide(L)'
;MGMGKTIIIVVAAIALIGLVMVGGCFSLAIIGAASDSGESSSSSSTSVSKIPSEYILMDYTGKTQSSIASSYGYNTMPDSGKVFLIVSVKLENHGYEEFYVNPTNFELVVDNVAYDPDTATYSLDGYIDSLTLKNGGKTSGVLAFQIPKDSSNSYSLEYNSISWTDYNILSSSDILNFQ
;
A
#
# COMPACT_ATOMS: atom_id res chain seq x y z
N MET A 1 -10.48 -7.42 40.05
CA MET A 1 -11.58 -6.48 39.72
C MET A 1 -10.93 -5.23 39.12
N GLY A 2 -11.36 -4.82 37.93
CA GLY A 2 -10.70 -3.81 37.07
C GLY A 2 -10.46 -4.39 35.68
N MET A 3 -11.50 -4.74 34.92
CA MET A 3 -12.29 -3.84 34.06
C MET A 3 -11.44 -3.29 32.91
N GLY A 4 -11.60 -3.91 31.74
CA GLY A 4 -10.84 -3.60 30.53
C GLY A 4 -11.27 -2.31 29.84
N LYS A 5 -10.58 -2.01 28.73
CA LYS A 5 -11.09 -1.21 27.60
C LYS A 5 -10.20 -1.46 26.39
N THR A 6 -10.79 -2.10 25.39
CA THR A 6 -10.34 -2.10 23.98
C THR A 6 -10.18 -0.65 23.52
N ILE A 7 -9.02 -0.30 22.96
CA ILE A 7 -8.81 1.01 22.30
C ILE A 7 -8.67 0.73 20.81
N ILE A 8 -9.73 1.03 20.08
CA ILE A 8 -9.76 1.16 18.63
C ILE A 8 -9.17 2.54 18.33
N ILE A 9 -8.04 2.63 17.64
CA ILE A 9 -7.52 3.89 17.13
C ILE A 9 -7.81 3.96 15.64
N VAL A 10 -8.91 4.67 15.32
CA VAL A 10 -9.18 5.18 13.98
C VAL A 10 -8.28 6.40 13.79
N VAL A 11 -7.31 6.32 12.88
CA VAL A 11 -6.47 7.49 12.54
C VAL A 11 -7.25 8.35 11.53
N ALA A 12 -7.89 9.40 12.03
CA ALA A 12 -8.41 10.48 11.20
C ALA A 12 -7.30 11.53 11.01
N ALA A 13 -6.83 11.68 9.77
CA ALA A 13 -5.86 12.72 9.41
C ALA A 13 -6.54 14.11 9.40
N ILE A 14 -6.03 15.02 10.22
CA ILE A 14 -6.45 16.43 10.28
C ILE A 14 -5.67 17.20 9.19
N ALA A 15 -6.39 17.75 8.21
CA ALA A 15 -5.82 18.63 7.20
C ALA A 15 -5.52 20.02 7.80
N LEU A 16 -4.25 20.44 7.70
CA LEU A 16 -3.77 21.79 7.99
C LEU A 16 -4.22 22.75 6.88
N ILE A 17 -5.17 23.63 7.17
CA ILE A 17 -5.54 24.74 6.28
C ILE A 17 -4.67 25.96 6.62
N GLY A 18 -3.91 26.41 5.62
CA GLY A 18 -3.07 27.61 5.69
C GLY A 18 -3.88 28.88 5.92
N LEU A 19 -3.42 29.67 6.88
CA LEU A 19 -4.01 30.94 7.30
C LEU A 19 -3.47 32.05 6.38
N VAL A 20 -4.28 32.52 5.43
CA VAL A 20 -3.99 33.74 4.65
C VAL A 20 -4.58 34.94 5.38
N MET A 21 -3.69 35.80 5.85
CA MET A 21 -3.90 37.15 6.39
C MET A 21 -2.89 38.03 5.62
N VAL A 22 -3.11 39.25 5.12
CA VAL A 22 -4.15 40.28 5.17
C VAL A 22 -3.87 41.18 3.95
N GLY A 23 -4.89 41.82 3.37
CA GLY A 23 -4.68 42.87 2.36
C GLY A 23 -5.98 43.52 1.93
N GLY A 24 -6.58 44.30 2.82
CA GLY A 24 -7.82 45.03 2.56
C GLY A 24 -7.61 46.20 1.58
N CYS A 25 -8.62 46.45 0.75
CA CYS A 25 -8.94 47.78 0.25
C CYS A 25 -10.46 47.99 0.39
N PHE A 26 -10.78 49.01 1.18
CA PHE A 26 -12.09 49.62 1.34
C PHE A 26 -12.71 50.00 -0.01
N SER A 27 -14.02 49.78 -0.19
CA SER A 27 -14.96 50.81 -0.66
C SER A 27 -16.44 50.41 -0.60
N LEU A 28 -17.18 51.31 0.07
CA LEU A 28 -18.59 51.71 0.02
C LEU A 28 -19.68 50.74 -0.50
N ALA A 29 -20.68 50.52 0.36
CA ALA A 29 -22.00 50.00 0.02
C ALA A 29 -22.97 51.14 -0.36
N ILE A 30 -23.82 50.94 -1.39
CA ILE A 30 -25.18 51.51 -1.47
C ILE A 30 -26.13 50.56 -2.25
N ILE A 31 -27.12 50.04 -1.50
CA ILE A 31 -28.55 49.77 -1.77
C ILE A 31 -28.95 48.93 -3.00
N GLY A 32 -29.64 47.80 -2.73
CA GLY A 32 -30.50 47.15 -3.71
C GLY A 32 -31.11 45.80 -3.27
N ALA A 33 -32.25 45.88 -2.56
CA ALA A 33 -33.42 44.98 -2.55
C ALA A 33 -33.32 43.43 -2.45
N ALA A 34 -34.27 42.91 -1.66
CA ALA A 34 -34.97 41.61 -1.76
C ALA A 34 -34.48 40.42 -0.89
N SER A 35 -35.28 40.19 0.16
CA SER A 35 -35.90 38.94 0.61
C SER A 35 -35.16 37.59 0.52
N ASP A 36 -34.99 37.03 1.73
CA ASP A 36 -35.49 35.73 2.18
C ASP A 36 -34.86 34.41 1.68
N SER A 37 -34.61 33.57 2.69
CA SER A 37 -34.41 32.12 2.71
C SER A 37 -33.15 31.52 2.09
N GLY A 38 -32.43 30.75 2.90
CA GLY A 38 -31.37 29.87 2.44
C GLY A 38 -30.37 29.49 3.52
N GLU A 39 -30.81 28.78 4.56
CA GLU A 39 -29.91 27.91 5.32
C GLU A 39 -29.35 26.85 4.36
N SER A 40 -28.17 27.10 3.81
CA SER A 40 -27.39 26.06 3.12
C SER A 40 -26.56 25.33 4.16
N SER A 41 -27.14 24.23 4.61
CA SER A 41 -26.45 23.06 5.12
C SER A 41 -25.21 22.75 4.27
N SER A 42 -24.03 22.93 4.88
CA SER A 42 -22.78 22.41 4.35
C SER A 42 -22.84 20.88 4.39
N SER A 43 -23.34 20.28 3.31
CA SER A 43 -23.25 18.84 3.08
C SER A 43 -21.77 18.49 2.86
N SER A 44 -21.14 17.91 3.87
CA SER A 44 -19.92 17.14 3.70
C SER A 44 -20.26 15.93 2.85
N SER A 45 -20.03 16.01 1.54
CA SER A 45 -20.08 14.86 0.65
C SER A 45 -18.91 13.94 0.98
N THR A 46 -19.17 12.88 1.73
CA THR A 46 -18.32 11.70 1.78
C THR A 46 -18.25 11.15 0.36
N SER A 47 -17.12 11.33 -0.32
CA SER A 47 -16.86 10.73 -1.62
C SER A 47 -16.82 9.21 -1.44
N VAL A 48 -17.85 8.51 -1.92
CA VAL A 48 -17.79 7.07 -2.19
C VAL A 48 -16.75 6.90 -3.30
N SER A 49 -15.52 6.60 -2.93
CA SER A 49 -14.49 6.23 -3.92
C SER A 49 -14.97 4.95 -4.61
N LYS A 50 -14.89 4.91 -5.94
CA LYS A 50 -15.34 3.77 -6.75
C LYS A 50 -14.10 2.98 -7.14
N ILE A 51 -14.18 1.64 -7.16
CA ILE A 51 -13.10 0.80 -7.69
C ILE A 51 -12.77 1.25 -9.13
N PRO A 52 -11.49 1.51 -9.46
CA PRO A 52 -11.07 1.83 -10.81
C PRO A 52 -11.47 0.74 -11.82
N SER A 53 -11.64 1.12 -13.09
CA SER A 53 -11.94 0.16 -14.16
C SER A 53 -10.77 -0.78 -14.47
N GLU A 54 -9.55 -0.37 -14.12
CA GLU A 54 -8.33 -1.16 -14.28
C GLU A 54 -7.54 -1.14 -12.96
N TYR A 55 -7.20 -2.31 -12.44
CA TYR A 55 -6.43 -2.46 -11.22
C TYR A 55 -5.67 -3.80 -11.20
N ILE A 56 -4.61 -3.85 -10.39
CA ILE A 56 -3.95 -5.09 -10.02
C ILE A 56 -4.42 -5.45 -8.62
N LEU A 57 -4.98 -6.65 -8.48
CA LEU A 57 -5.24 -7.21 -7.16
C LEU A 57 -3.94 -7.81 -6.63
N MET A 58 -3.45 -7.31 -5.51
CA MET A 58 -2.23 -7.78 -4.85
C MET A 58 -2.52 -8.12 -3.39
N ASP A 59 -2.45 -9.41 -3.08
CA ASP A 59 -2.50 -9.91 -1.70
C ASP A 59 -1.18 -10.53 -1.32
N TYR A 60 -0.78 -10.37 -0.06
CA TYR A 60 0.47 -10.93 0.42
C TYR A 60 0.44 -11.29 1.89
N THR A 61 1.31 -12.22 2.28
CA THR A 61 1.52 -12.61 3.68
C THR A 61 3.00 -12.90 3.91
N GLY A 62 3.50 -12.57 5.09
CA GLY A 62 4.91 -12.66 5.43
C GLY A 62 5.16 -13.61 6.60
N LYS A 63 6.30 -14.29 6.58
CA LYS A 63 6.79 -15.09 7.71
C LYS A 63 8.29 -14.88 7.89
N THR A 64 8.70 -14.57 9.11
CA THR A 64 10.13 -14.44 9.45
C THR A 64 10.80 -15.80 9.56
N GLN A 65 12.04 -15.91 9.07
CA GLN A 65 12.88 -17.09 9.18
C GLN A 65 14.32 -16.68 9.54
N SER A 66 14.98 -17.48 10.37
CA SER A 66 16.37 -17.25 10.76
C SER A 66 17.37 -17.70 9.68
N SER A 67 16.93 -18.48 8.70
CA SER A 67 17.74 -19.00 7.59
C SER A 67 16.87 -19.51 6.46
N ILE A 68 17.40 -19.54 5.24
CA ILE A 68 16.77 -20.19 4.08
C ILE A 68 17.57 -21.45 3.74
N ALA A 69 16.88 -22.58 3.58
CA ALA A 69 17.53 -23.84 3.20
C ALA A 69 17.92 -23.80 1.71
N SER A 70 19.16 -24.18 1.38
CA SER A 70 19.60 -24.39 0.00
C SER A 70 19.36 -25.84 -0.43
N SER A 71 19.10 -26.03 -1.73
CA SER A 71 19.05 -27.34 -2.37
C SER A 71 20.36 -28.14 -2.27
N TYR A 72 21.48 -27.48 -1.99
CA TYR A 72 22.80 -28.10 -1.82
C TYR A 72 23.14 -28.50 -0.37
N GLY A 73 22.18 -28.39 0.56
CA GLY A 73 22.34 -28.87 1.94
C GLY A 73 23.04 -27.91 2.91
N TYR A 74 23.26 -26.65 2.50
CA TYR A 74 23.70 -25.57 3.38
C TYR A 74 22.57 -24.55 3.58
N ASN A 75 22.62 -23.79 4.67
CA ASN A 75 21.63 -22.76 4.95
C ASN A 75 22.21 -21.38 4.63
N THR A 76 21.47 -20.59 3.85
CA THR A 76 21.73 -19.16 3.69
C THR A 76 21.29 -18.46 4.97
N MET A 77 22.20 -17.67 5.54
CA MET A 77 21.96 -16.89 6.76
C MET A 77 21.75 -15.42 6.40
N PRO A 78 20.89 -14.69 7.13
CA PRO A 78 20.80 -13.25 7.00
C PRO A 78 22.06 -12.58 7.57
N ASP A 79 22.25 -11.32 7.23
CA ASP A 79 23.29 -10.47 7.82
C ASP A 79 23.13 -10.38 9.34
N SER A 80 24.23 -10.05 10.02
CA SER A 80 24.22 -9.91 11.47
C SER A 80 23.18 -8.88 11.93
N GLY A 81 22.34 -9.28 12.89
CA GLY A 81 21.26 -8.45 13.42
C GLY A 81 19.96 -8.46 12.62
N LYS A 82 19.91 -9.18 11.48
CA LYS A 82 18.72 -9.27 10.64
C LYS A 82 18.05 -10.66 10.70
N VAL A 83 16.85 -10.74 10.15
CA VAL A 83 16.12 -11.95 9.84
C VAL A 83 15.64 -11.90 8.40
N PHE A 84 15.38 -13.06 7.78
CA PHE A 84 14.64 -13.07 6.53
C PHE A 84 13.15 -12.88 6.81
N LEU A 85 12.48 -12.00 6.07
CA LEU A 85 11.02 -12.01 5.93
C LEU A 85 10.69 -12.60 4.56
N ILE A 86 10.07 -13.79 4.56
CA ILE A 86 9.62 -14.44 3.33
C ILE A 86 8.18 -14.02 3.08
N VAL A 87 7.94 -13.32 1.97
CA VAL A 87 6.64 -12.78 1.60
C VAL A 87 6.08 -13.59 0.44
N SER A 88 4.96 -14.28 0.67
CA SER A 88 4.16 -14.88 -0.38
C SER A 88 3.24 -13.83 -0.99
N VAL A 89 3.31 -13.64 -2.30
CA VAL A 89 2.51 -12.67 -3.05
C VAL A 89 1.58 -13.38 -4.04
N LYS A 90 0.39 -12.84 -4.24
CA LYS A 90 -0.58 -13.23 -5.27
C LYS A 90 -0.98 -11.99 -6.04
N LEU A 91 -0.96 -12.11 -7.36
CA LEU A 91 -1.25 -11.01 -8.29
C LEU A 91 -2.31 -11.44 -9.29
N GLU A 92 -3.23 -10.54 -9.59
CA GLU A 92 -4.19 -10.69 -10.68
C GLU A 92 -4.37 -9.35 -11.40
N ASN A 93 -4.23 -9.38 -12.73
CA ASN A 93 -4.45 -8.22 -13.57
C ASN A 93 -5.93 -8.11 -13.95
N HIS A 94 -6.60 -7.04 -13.52
CA HIS A 94 -7.97 -6.71 -13.90
C HIS A 94 -7.97 -5.49 -14.81
N GLY A 95 -8.13 -5.70 -16.12
CA GLY A 95 -8.38 -4.62 -17.08
C GLY A 95 -7.17 -4.16 -17.88
N TYR A 96 -5.96 -4.08 -17.30
CA TYR A 96 -4.79 -3.64 -18.05
C TYR A 96 -4.43 -4.63 -19.16
N GLU A 97 -4.00 -4.12 -20.32
CA GLU A 97 -3.52 -4.97 -21.41
C GLU A 97 -2.31 -5.82 -20.99
N GLU A 98 -1.36 -5.19 -20.29
CA GLU A 98 -0.13 -5.80 -19.79
C GLU A 98 0.22 -5.28 -18.40
N PHE A 99 0.64 -6.21 -17.54
CA PHE A 99 1.27 -5.92 -16.26
C PHE A 99 2.55 -6.75 -16.13
N TYR A 100 3.69 -6.07 -16.10
CA TYR A 100 5.00 -6.74 -16.03
C TYR A 100 5.37 -7.07 -14.59
N VAL A 101 5.49 -8.33 -14.26
CA VAL A 101 5.93 -8.79 -12.93
C VAL A 101 7.43 -9.06 -12.99
N ASN A 102 8.16 -8.55 -11.99
CA ASN A 102 9.56 -8.88 -11.76
C ASN A 102 9.83 -8.77 -10.26
N PRO A 103 10.62 -9.68 -9.65
CA PRO A 103 11.07 -9.53 -8.27
C PRO A 103 11.57 -8.12 -7.93
N THR A 104 12.34 -7.48 -8.81
CA THR A 104 12.95 -6.17 -8.54
C THR A 104 11.95 -5.01 -8.53
N ASN A 105 10.69 -5.25 -8.89
CA ASN A 105 9.66 -4.23 -8.87
C ASN A 105 8.91 -4.19 -7.53
N PHE A 106 9.33 -4.98 -6.53
CA PHE A 106 8.71 -4.99 -5.21
C PHE A 106 9.61 -4.31 -4.19
N GLU A 107 9.02 -3.54 -3.29
CA GLU A 107 9.69 -3.00 -2.12
C GLU A 107 8.88 -3.35 -0.87
N LEU A 108 9.58 -3.80 0.17
CA LEU A 108 8.97 -4.02 1.48
C LEU A 108 9.20 -2.79 2.33
N VAL A 109 8.13 -2.18 2.85
CA VAL A 109 8.22 -1.07 3.79
C VAL A 109 7.95 -1.59 5.21
N VAL A 110 8.95 -1.48 6.07
CA VAL A 110 8.85 -1.81 7.51
C VAL A 110 9.35 -0.62 8.30
N ASP A 111 8.59 -0.17 9.30
CA ASP A 111 8.95 0.97 10.14
C ASP A 111 9.36 2.22 9.32
N ASN A 112 8.65 2.47 8.22
CA ASN A 112 8.90 3.56 7.25
C ASN A 112 10.26 3.48 6.53
N VAL A 113 10.90 2.31 6.50
CA VAL A 113 12.10 2.03 5.72
C VAL A 113 11.77 1.07 4.60
N ALA A 114 12.13 1.43 3.37
CA ALA A 114 11.99 0.57 2.20
C ALA A 114 13.18 -0.38 2.09
N TYR A 115 12.89 -1.65 1.78
CA TYR A 115 13.85 -2.72 1.59
C TYR A 115 13.62 -3.38 0.23
N ASP A 116 14.68 -3.45 -0.55
CA ASP A 116 14.70 -4.25 -1.77
C ASP A 116 14.66 -5.75 -1.44
N PRO A 117 14.16 -6.59 -2.37
CA PRO A 117 14.23 -8.04 -2.23
C PRO A 117 15.68 -8.50 -2.16
N ASP A 118 15.93 -9.41 -1.24
CA ASP A 118 17.23 -10.04 -1.07
C ASP A 118 17.51 -11.02 -2.22
N THR A 119 18.78 -11.15 -2.60
CA THR A 119 19.24 -12.11 -3.62
C THR A 119 18.88 -13.56 -3.31
N ALA A 120 18.67 -13.91 -2.03
CA ALA A 120 18.18 -15.22 -1.61
C ALA A 120 16.79 -15.56 -2.16
N THR A 121 16.02 -14.56 -2.62
CA THR A 121 14.77 -14.74 -3.37
C THR A 121 14.93 -15.77 -4.49
N TYR A 122 16.00 -15.66 -5.29
CA TYR A 122 16.24 -16.54 -6.43
C TYR A 122 16.67 -17.96 -6.04
N SER A 123 16.89 -18.21 -4.75
CA SER A 123 17.16 -19.54 -4.19
C SER A 123 15.92 -20.19 -3.56
N LEU A 124 14.81 -19.46 -3.44
CA LEU A 124 13.57 -20.01 -2.92
C LEU A 124 12.86 -20.84 -3.99
N ASP A 125 12.27 -21.96 -3.57
CA ASP A 125 11.32 -22.68 -4.41
C ASP A 125 10.05 -21.85 -4.59
N GLY A 126 9.57 -21.76 -5.83
CA GLY A 126 8.40 -20.95 -6.18
C GLY A 126 8.59 -19.44 -5.98
N TYR A 127 9.81 -18.91 -6.13
CA TYR A 127 10.02 -17.47 -6.15
C TYR A 127 9.18 -16.80 -7.23
N ILE A 128 8.84 -15.52 -7.04
CA ILE A 128 8.00 -14.81 -8.02
C ILE A 128 8.75 -14.67 -9.35
N ASP A 129 8.18 -15.21 -10.43
CA ASP A 129 8.82 -15.19 -11.75
C ASP A 129 8.80 -13.79 -12.38
N SER A 130 9.74 -13.56 -13.31
CA SER A 130 9.67 -12.43 -14.23
C SER A 130 8.81 -12.77 -15.43
N LEU A 131 7.65 -12.14 -15.57
CA LEU A 131 6.65 -12.45 -16.61
C LEU A 131 5.73 -11.28 -16.90
N THR A 132 4.93 -11.37 -17.96
CA THR A 132 3.88 -10.38 -18.25
C THR A 132 2.52 -11.01 -18.07
N LEU A 133 1.70 -10.45 -17.18
CA LEU A 133 0.29 -10.79 -17.06
C LEU A 133 -0.53 -10.01 -18.09
N LYS A 134 -1.20 -10.73 -18.99
CA LYS A 134 -2.30 -10.16 -19.79
C LYS A 134 -3.53 -9.94 -18.91
N ASN A 135 -4.52 -9.20 -19.43
CA ASN A 135 -5.80 -9.01 -18.73
C ASN A 135 -6.41 -10.36 -18.29
N GLY A 136 -6.81 -10.45 -17.01
CA GLY A 136 -7.30 -11.66 -16.35
C GLY A 136 -6.21 -12.65 -15.92
N GLY A 137 -4.94 -12.37 -16.25
CA GLY A 137 -3.80 -13.18 -15.87
C GLY A 137 -3.53 -13.15 -14.37
N LYS A 138 -3.05 -14.28 -13.84
CA LYS A 138 -2.73 -14.47 -12.43
C LYS A 138 -1.34 -15.06 -12.26
N THR A 139 -0.68 -14.70 -11.18
CA THR A 139 0.54 -15.39 -10.73
C THR A 139 0.64 -15.35 -9.21
N SER A 140 1.50 -16.19 -8.66
CA SER A 140 1.86 -16.18 -7.24
C SER A 140 3.29 -16.65 -7.08
N GLY A 141 3.96 -16.19 -6.03
CA GLY A 141 5.30 -16.63 -5.72
C GLY A 141 5.77 -16.08 -4.39
N VAL A 142 7.05 -16.26 -4.10
CA VAL A 142 7.68 -15.75 -2.88
C VAL A 142 8.84 -14.79 -3.16
N LEU A 143 9.04 -13.87 -2.23
CA LEU A 143 10.16 -12.94 -2.15
C LEU A 143 10.83 -13.10 -0.78
N ALA A 144 12.16 -12.97 -0.72
CA ALA A 144 12.89 -12.83 0.53
C ALA A 144 13.29 -11.37 0.73
N PHE A 145 13.15 -10.86 1.94
CA PHE A 145 13.70 -9.58 2.37
C PHE A 145 14.55 -9.78 3.61
N GLN A 146 15.55 -8.93 3.82
CA GLN A 146 16.28 -8.89 5.09
C GLN A 146 15.90 -7.65 5.89
N ILE A 147 15.33 -7.86 7.07
CA ILE A 147 14.90 -6.78 7.97
C ILE A 147 15.57 -6.91 9.35
N PRO A 148 15.75 -5.82 10.11
CA PRO A 148 16.21 -5.90 11.49
C PRO A 148 15.34 -6.86 12.32
N LYS A 149 15.97 -7.69 13.15
CA LYS A 149 15.28 -8.71 13.96
C LYS A 149 14.26 -8.14 14.96
N ASP A 150 14.40 -6.85 15.28
CA ASP A 150 13.62 -6.07 16.23
C ASP A 150 12.63 -5.10 15.57
N SER A 151 12.46 -5.21 14.24
CA SER A 151 11.46 -4.44 13.50
C SER A 151 10.04 -4.75 13.99
N SER A 152 9.12 -3.83 13.76
CA SER A 152 7.71 -4.08 14.06
C SER A 152 7.14 -5.21 13.18
N ASN A 153 6.03 -5.80 13.64
CA ASN A 153 5.29 -6.81 12.87
C ASN A 153 4.41 -6.18 11.77
N SER A 154 4.43 -4.85 11.63
CA SER A 154 3.64 -4.13 10.63
C SER A 154 4.52 -3.81 9.43
N TYR A 155 4.08 -4.22 8.25
CA TYR A 155 4.78 -3.98 7.01
C TYR A 155 3.78 -3.85 5.86
N SER A 156 4.20 -3.15 4.80
CA SER A 156 3.50 -3.15 3.51
C SER A 156 4.42 -3.65 2.41
N LEU A 157 3.84 -4.32 1.42
CA LEU A 157 4.51 -4.64 0.17
C LEU A 157 4.01 -3.65 -0.88
N GLU A 158 4.94 -2.93 -1.49
CA GLU A 158 4.69 -1.97 -2.56
C GLU A 158 5.18 -2.55 -3.88
N TYR A 159 4.54 -2.13 -4.97
CA TYR A 159 4.94 -2.50 -6.32
C TYR A 159 5.32 -1.22 -7.08
N ASN A 160 6.60 -1.09 -7.37
CA ASN A 160 7.20 0.05 -8.05
C ASN A 160 7.82 -0.44 -9.36
N SER A 161 7.09 -0.23 -10.46
CA SER A 161 7.59 -0.56 -11.79
C SER A 161 8.56 0.52 -12.26
N ILE A 162 9.61 0.11 -12.98
CA ILE A 162 10.48 1.01 -13.74
C ILE A 162 9.74 1.57 -14.98
N SER A 163 8.51 1.11 -15.25
CA SER A 163 7.65 1.64 -16.31
C SER A 163 7.13 3.04 -15.99
N TRP A 164 6.76 3.78 -17.04
CA TRP A 164 6.10 5.08 -16.97
C TRP A 164 4.60 4.98 -16.64
N THR A 165 4.13 3.76 -16.33
CA THR A 165 2.72 3.46 -16.06
C THR A 165 2.51 3.34 -14.57
N ASP A 166 1.71 4.25 -14.02
CA ASP A 166 1.20 4.13 -12.67
C ASP A 166 0.04 3.14 -12.66
N TYR A 167 0.21 2.00 -11.98
CA TYR A 167 -0.84 1.01 -11.84
C TYR A 167 -1.66 1.27 -10.57
N ASN A 168 -2.99 1.20 -10.68
CA ASN A 168 -3.84 1.09 -9.49
C ASN A 168 -3.61 -0.29 -8.85
N ILE A 169 -2.95 -0.34 -7.69
CA ILE A 169 -2.75 -1.57 -6.92
C ILE A 169 -3.74 -1.58 -5.76
N LEU A 170 -4.52 -2.66 -5.64
CA LEU A 170 -5.52 -2.84 -4.59
C LEU A 170 -5.32 -4.19 -3.89
N SER A 171 -5.64 -4.25 -2.60
CA SER A 171 -5.75 -5.50 -1.85
C SER A 171 -7.18 -6.03 -1.85
N SER A 172 -7.38 -7.31 -1.52
CA SER A 172 -8.73 -7.88 -1.34
C SER A 172 -9.53 -7.13 -0.28
N SER A 173 -8.87 -6.61 0.76
CA SER A 173 -9.51 -5.76 1.77
C SER A 173 -10.02 -4.44 1.21
N ASP A 174 -9.30 -3.82 0.26
CA ASP A 174 -9.73 -2.57 -0.37
C ASP A 174 -11.01 -2.81 -1.16
N ILE A 175 -11.09 -3.90 -1.93
CA ILE A 175 -12.27 -4.26 -2.74
C ILE A 175 -13.52 -4.44 -1.87
N LEU A 176 -13.40 -5.10 -0.72
CA LEU A 176 -14.54 -5.33 0.18
C LEU A 176 -15.09 -4.04 0.80
N ASN A 177 -14.25 -3.00 0.93
CA ASN A 177 -14.68 -1.70 1.47
C ASN A 177 -15.49 -0.87 0.45
N PHE A 178 -15.63 -1.33 -0.79
CA PHE A 178 -16.36 -0.66 -1.86
C PHE A 178 -17.72 -1.31 -2.23
N GLN A 179 -18.11 -2.40 -1.56
CA GLN A 179 -19.39 -3.11 -1.76
C GLN A 179 -20.41 -2.78 -0.66
#